data_AF-A0A4Y2UQQ8-F1
#
_entry.id   AF-A0A4Y2UQQ8-F1
#
_cell.length_a   1.000
_cell.length_b   1.000
_cell.length_c   1.000
_cell.angle_alpha   90.00
_cell.angle_beta   90.00
_cell.angle_gamma   90.00
#
_symmetry.space_group_name_H-M   'P 1'
#
loop_
_entity.id
_entity.type
_entity.pdbx_description
1 polymer ?
#
loop_
_entity_poly.entity_id
_entity_poly.type
_entity_poly.pdbx_seq_one_letter_code
_entity_poly.pdbx_strand_id
1 'polypeptide(L)'
;NQSGNALLFLRPEELGFLRYLKHARVPLQEYAFNWNKIANVQNQLENLVTKNYFLQIAAKEAFKAYVRAYKSHHMKKVYDVSNLDLKAVSKSFGFPVPPYVSI
;
A
#
# COMPACT_ATOMS: atom_id res chain seq x y z
N ASN A 1 13.52 -18.64 -20.69
CA ASN A 1 12.72 -18.86 -19.47
C ASN A 1 13.48 -18.31 -18.28
N GLN A 2 13.14 -17.10 -17.82
CA GLN A 2 13.71 -16.54 -16.59
C GLN A 2 12.76 -16.86 -15.44
N SER A 3 13.27 -17.61 -14.46
CA SER A 3 12.60 -17.81 -13.18
C SER A 3 12.61 -16.49 -12.41
N GLY A 4 11.44 -16.02 -11.98
CA GLY A 4 11.29 -14.77 -11.23
C GLY A 4 10.62 -15.03 -9.88
N ASN A 5 10.98 -14.22 -8.89
CA ASN A 5 10.34 -14.21 -7.58
C ASN A 5 9.45 -12.97 -7.46
N ALA A 6 8.26 -13.13 -6.90
CA ALA A 6 7.35 -12.03 -6.59
C ALA A 6 7.21 -11.87 -5.07
N LEU A 7 7.19 -10.63 -4.61
CA LEU A 7 6.89 -10.29 -3.23
C LEU A 7 5.51 -9.65 -3.15
N LEU A 8 4.71 -10.11 -2.20
CA LEU A 8 3.38 -9.58 -1.93
C LEU A 8 3.40 -8.95 -0.53
N PHE A 9 3.11 -7.66 -0.47
CA PHE A 9 2.91 -6.95 0.78
C PHE A 9 1.42 -6.93 1.09
N LEU A 10 1.05 -7.39 2.28
CA LEU A 10 -0.33 -7.43 2.74
C LEU A 10 -0.47 -6.65 4.03
N ARG A 11 -1.55 -5.89 4.14
CA ARG A 11 -1.97 -5.34 5.42
C ARG A 11 -2.66 -6.43 6.25
N PRO A 12 -2.72 -6.30 7.59
CA PRO A 12 -3.40 -7.28 8.44
C PRO A 12 -4.85 -7.55 8.03
N GLU A 13 -5.54 -6.54 7.52
CA GLU A 13 -6.93 -6.63 7.07
C GLU A 13 -7.08 -7.41 5.75
N GLU A 14 -5.98 -7.55 4.98
CA GLU A 14 -5.96 -8.16 3.65
C GLU A 14 -5.55 -9.63 3.69
N LEU A 15 -5.24 -10.19 4.86
CA LEU A 15 -4.85 -11.59 5.02
C LEU A 15 -5.91 -12.57 4.49
N GLY A 16 -7.17 -12.14 4.41
CA GLY A 16 -8.23 -12.88 3.72
C GLY A 16 -7.92 -13.22 2.26
N PHE A 17 -7.09 -12.42 1.58
CA PHE A 17 -6.63 -12.66 0.21
C PHE A 17 -5.80 -13.96 0.09
N LEU A 18 -5.03 -14.32 1.13
CA LEU A 18 -4.21 -15.54 1.13
C LEU A 18 -5.06 -16.81 0.95
N ARG A 19 -6.31 -16.80 1.41
CA ARG A 19 -7.25 -17.91 1.21
C ARG A 19 -7.55 -18.10 -0.28
N TYR A 20 -7.74 -17.01 -1.03
CA TYR A 20 -7.96 -17.06 -2.47
C TYR A 20 -6.75 -17.63 -3.21
N LEU A 21 -5.54 -17.20 -2.86
CA LEU A 21 -4.31 -17.72 -3.45
C LEU A 21 -4.12 -19.22 -3.16
N LYS A 22 -4.47 -19.67 -1.95
CA LYS A 22 -4.47 -21.09 -1.59
C LYS A 22 -5.46 -21.90 -2.43
N HIS A 23 -6.68 -21.38 -2.66
CA HIS A 23 -7.66 -22.01 -3.55
C HIS A 23 -7.20 -22.06 -5.01
N ALA A 24 -6.48 -21.03 -5.47
CA ALA A 24 -5.87 -20.98 -6.79
C ALA A 24 -4.59 -21.85 -6.91
N ARG A 25 -4.23 -22.59 -5.85
CA ARG A 25 -3.04 -23.46 -5.79
C ARG A 25 -1.71 -22.71 -6.02
N VAL A 26 -1.66 -21.44 -5.64
CA VAL A 26 -0.42 -20.66 -5.68
C VAL A 26 0.40 -21.00 -4.42
N PRO A 27 1.65 -21.46 -4.55
CA PRO A 27 2.52 -21.70 -3.40
C PRO A 27 2.89 -20.35 -2.77
N LEU A 28 2.71 -20.25 -1.45
CA LEU A 28 3.00 -19.04 -0.69
C LEU A 28 4.08 -19.35 0.33
N GLN A 29 5.06 -18.46 0.44
CA GLN A 29 6.09 -18.52 1.46
C GLN A 29 6.03 -17.22 2.26
N GLU A 30 5.84 -17.35 3.58
CA GLU A 30 5.94 -16.21 4.48
C GLU A 30 7.40 -15.78 4.61
N TYR A 31 7.64 -14.48 4.55
CA TYR A 31 8.97 -13.91 4.64
C TYR A 31 9.05 -12.96 5.83
N ALA A 32 9.87 -13.32 6.81
CA ALA A 32 10.12 -12.48 7.98
C ALA A 32 11.25 -11.50 7.68
N PHE A 33 10.98 -10.20 7.82
CA PHE A 33 12.00 -9.16 7.65
C PHE A 33 12.76 -8.91 8.95
N ASN A 34 14.09 -8.77 8.84
CA ASN A 34 14.89 -8.25 9.93
C ASN A 34 14.86 -6.72 9.91
N TRP A 35 14.05 -6.15 10.79
CA TRP A 35 13.86 -4.70 10.91
C TRP A 35 15.15 -3.92 11.21
N ASN A 36 16.16 -4.55 11.82
CA ASN A 36 17.45 -3.90 12.09
C ASN A 36 18.24 -3.59 10.81
N LYS A 37 17.91 -4.24 9.69
CA LYS A 37 18.54 -4.01 8.38
C LYS A 37 17.76 -3.01 7.51
N ILE A 38 16.58 -2.57 7.96
CA ILE A 38 15.72 -1.67 7.20
C ILE A 38 15.98 -0.24 7.67
N ALA A 39 16.50 0.59 6.78
CA ALA A 39 16.68 2.01 7.06
C ALA A 39 15.31 2.70 7.16
N ASN A 40 15.13 3.54 8.18
CA ASN A 40 13.96 4.39 8.27
C ASN A 40 14.09 5.53 7.23
N VAL A 41 13.31 5.44 6.15
CA VAL A 41 13.32 6.39 5.03
C VAL A 41 12.15 7.39 5.05
N GLN A 42 11.32 7.36 6.10
CA GLN A 42 10.07 8.12 6.16
C GLN A 42 10.31 9.63 5.98
N ASN A 43 11.24 10.19 6.76
CA ASN A 43 11.55 11.62 6.71
C ASN A 43 12.16 12.04 5.36
N GLN A 44 12.98 11.20 4.73
CA GLN A 44 13.51 11.52 3.40
C GLN A 44 12.41 11.55 2.35
N LEU A 45 11.47 10.58 2.38
CA LEU A 45 10.34 10.52 1.46
C LEU A 45 9.41 11.71 1.61
N GLU A 46 9.00 12.04 2.84
CA GLU A 46 8.13 13.19 3.11
C GLU A 46 8.77 14.50 2.63
N ASN A 47 10.07 14.69 2.89
CA ASN A 47 10.81 15.86 2.41
C ASN A 47 10.90 15.93 0.88
N LEU A 48 11.09 14.79 0.21
CA LEU A 48 11.17 14.73 -1.25
C LEU A 48 9.84 15.12 -1.90
N VAL A 49 8.73 14.53 -1.41
CA VAL A 49 7.38 14.80 -1.92
C VAL A 49 6.96 16.24 -1.62
N THR A 50 7.33 16.78 -0.46
CA THR A 50 6.98 18.16 -0.08
C THR A 50 7.75 19.20 -0.91
N LYS A 51 9.03 18.94 -1.22
CA LYS A 51 9.87 19.91 -1.94
C LYS A 51 9.63 19.93 -3.44
N ASN A 52 9.20 18.82 -4.03
CA ASN A 52 9.02 18.71 -5.48
C ASN A 52 7.53 18.78 -5.84
N TYR A 53 7.15 19.87 -6.48
CA TYR A 53 5.77 20.13 -6.91
C TYR A 53 5.17 19.01 -7.77
N PHE A 54 5.93 18.48 -8.74
CA PHE A 54 5.46 17.40 -9.61
C PHE A 54 5.26 16.10 -8.84
N LEU A 55 6.18 15.76 -7.93
CA LEU A 55 6.02 14.59 -7.06
C LEU A 55 4.85 14.76 -6.11
N GLN A 56 4.60 15.97 -5.59
CA GLN A 56 3.46 16.25 -4.73
C GLN A 56 2.13 16.02 -5.45
N ILE A 57 2.00 16.47 -6.70
CA ILE A 57 0.80 16.23 -7.51
C ILE A 57 0.65 14.74 -7.81
N ALA A 58 1.72 14.09 -8.27
CA ALA A 58 1.71 12.68 -8.61
C ALA A 58 1.34 11.80 -7.39
N ALA A 59 1.90 12.10 -6.22
CA ALA A 59 1.59 11.42 -4.97
C ALA A 59 0.12 11.62 -4.56
N LYS A 60 -0.44 12.82 -4.75
CA LYS A 60 -1.85 13.10 -4.43
C LYS A 60 -2.79 12.31 -5.35
N GLU A 61 -2.48 12.25 -6.64
CA GLU A 61 -3.25 11.43 -7.58
C GLU A 61 -3.10 9.94 -7.31
N ALA A 62 -1.90 9.47 -6.97
CA ALA A 62 -1.66 8.08 -6.57
C ALA A 62 -2.43 7.70 -5.30
N PHE A 63 -2.47 8.57 -4.30
CA PHE A 63 -3.27 8.37 -3.08
C PHE A 63 -4.77 8.25 -3.39
N LYS A 64 -5.32 9.15 -4.22
CA LYS A 64 -6.72 9.06 -4.67
C LYS A 64 -6.99 7.76 -5.44
N ALA A 65 -6.10 7.39 -6.37
CA ALA A 65 -6.22 6.19 -7.17
C ALA A 65 -6.19 4.93 -6.29
N TYR A 66 -5.33 4.90 -5.28
CA TYR A 66 -5.28 3.84 -4.29
C TYR A 66 -6.61 3.69 -3.56
N VAL A 67 -7.14 4.76 -2.94
CA VAL A 67 -8.44 4.71 -2.24
C VAL A 67 -9.57 4.29 -3.18
N ARG A 68 -9.60 4.81 -4.41
CA ARG A 68 -10.58 4.42 -5.43
C ARG A 68 -10.48 2.96 -5.82
N ALA A 69 -9.27 2.40 -5.90
CA ALA A 69 -9.06 0.99 -6.19
C ALA A 69 -9.67 0.11 -5.10
N TYR A 70 -9.49 0.45 -3.82
CA TYR A 70 -10.19 -0.24 -2.71
C TYR A 70 -11.71 -0.11 -2.86
N LYS A 71 -12.19 1.09 -3.20
CA LYS A 71 -13.63 1.34 -3.41
C LYS A 71 -14.22 0.61 -4.61
N SER A 72 -13.46 0.34 -5.67
CA SER A 72 -13.94 -0.37 -6.87
C SER A 72 -13.70 -1.88 -6.80
N HIS A 73 -12.82 -2.35 -5.91
CA HIS A 73 -12.44 -3.76 -5.85
C HIS A 73 -13.63 -4.68 -5.54
N HIS A 74 -13.77 -5.80 -6.26
CA HIS A 74 -14.91 -6.72 -6.10
C HIS A 74 -14.93 -7.44 -4.74
N MET A 75 -13.76 -7.80 -4.20
CA MET A 75 -13.63 -8.49 -2.91
C MET A 75 -13.78 -7.53 -1.71
N LYS A 76 -14.99 -7.03 -1.46
CA LYS A 76 -15.30 -6.08 -0.38
C LYS A 76 -14.98 -6.56 1.03
N LYS A 77 -15.01 -7.88 1.26
CA LYS A 77 -14.66 -8.47 2.56
C LYS A 77 -13.17 -8.39 2.89
N VAL A 78 -12.32 -8.22 1.87
CA VAL A 78 -10.85 -8.17 2.00
C VAL A 78 -10.34 -6.75 1.80
N TYR A 79 -10.88 -6.05 0.79
CA TYR A 79 -10.52 -4.69 0.45
C TYR A 79 -11.70 -3.76 0.77
N ASP A 80 -11.79 -3.37 2.04
CA ASP A 80 -12.79 -2.41 2.54
C ASP A 80 -12.15 -1.04 2.77
N VAL A 81 -12.77 0.01 2.22
CA VAL A 81 -12.35 1.40 2.42
C VAL A 81 -12.66 1.87 3.84
N SER A 82 -13.69 1.32 4.48
CA SER A 82 -14.13 1.69 5.83
C SER A 82 -13.08 1.32 6.88
N ASN A 83 -12.34 0.24 6.64
CA ASN A 83 -11.26 -0.24 7.51
C ASN A 83 -9.88 0.33 7.10
N LEU A 84 -9.83 1.24 6.13
CA LEU A 84 -8.59 1.82 5.65
C LEU A 84 -8.21 3.03 6.51
N ASP A 85 -7.11 2.94 7.26
CA ASP A 85 -6.55 4.10 7.96
C ASP A 85 -5.93 5.08 6.93
N LEU A 86 -6.72 6.08 6.55
CA LEU A 86 -6.31 7.10 5.58
C LEU A 86 -5.09 7.91 6.03
N LYS A 87 -4.84 8.02 7.34
CA LYS A 87 -3.67 8.74 7.88
C LYS A 87 -2.40 7.90 7.76
N ALA A 88 -2.49 6.60 8.02
CA ALA A 88 -1.38 5.69 7.78
C ALA A 88 -1.06 5.58 6.28
N VAL A 89 -2.09 5.46 5.44
CA VAL A 89 -1.92 5.42 3.98
C VAL A 89 -1.31 6.73 3.46
N SER A 90 -1.77 7.90 3.94
CA SER A 90 -1.20 9.18 3.48
C SER A 90 0.31 9.29 3.77
N LYS A 91 0.75 8.78 4.93
CA LYS A 91 2.18 8.72 5.28
C LYS A 91 2.97 7.84 4.31
N SER A 92 2.41 6.72 3.86
CA SER A 92 3.04 5.85 2.86
C SER A 92 3.23 6.53 1.50
N PHE A 93 2.42 7.55 1.18
CA PHE A 93 2.57 8.39 -0.02
C PHE A 93 3.45 9.63 0.22
N GLY A 94 4.09 9.75 1.38
CA GLY A 94 4.98 10.87 1.72
C GLY A 94 4.25 12.13 2.17
N PHE A 95 2.98 12.03 2.58
CA PHE A 95 2.25 13.16 3.14
C PHE A 95 2.20 13.09 4.68
N PRO A 96 2.76 14.11 5.38
CA PRO A 96 2.69 14.15 6.84
C PRO A 96 1.26 14.42 7.36
N VAL A 97 0.46 15.13 6.54
CA VAL A 97 -0.95 15.42 6.79
C VAL A 97 -1.77 14.82 5.65
N PRO A 98 -2.86 14.09 5.94
CA PRO A 98 -3.67 13.47 4.89
C PRO A 98 -4.25 14.54 3.94
N PRO A 99 -4.02 14.43 2.62
CA PRO A 99 -4.62 15.34 1.66
C PRO A 99 -6.13 15.08 1.57
N TYR A 100 -6.92 16.15 1.38
CA TYR A 100 -8.35 16.00 1.17
C TYR A 100 -8.64 15.19 -0.10
N VAL A 101 -9.45 14.14 0.06
CA VAL A 101 -9.93 13.29 -1.03
C VAL A 101 -11.45 13.20 -0.91
N SER A 102 -12.15 13.51 -2.00
CA SER A 102 -13.57 13.17 -2.12
C SER A 102 -13.67 11.66 -2.35
N ILE A 103 -14.22 10.96 -1.36
CA ILE A 103 -14.47 9.51 -1.39
C ILE A 103 -15.80 9.23 -2.06
#